data_AF-Q7X2W0-F1
#
_entry.id   AF-Q7X2W0-F1
#
_cell.length_a   1.000
_cell.length_b   1.000
_cell.length_c   1.000
_cell.angle_alpha   90.00
_cell.angle_beta   90.00
_cell.angle_gamma   90.00
#
_symmetry.space_group_name_H-M   'P 1'
#
loop_
_entity.id
_entity.type
_entity.pdbx_description
1 polymer ?
#
loop_
_entity_poly.entity_id
_entity_poly.type
_entity_poly.pdbx_seq_one_letter_code
_entity_poly.pdbx_strand_id
1 'polypeptide(L)'
;MKQTGKVGIGKVVLRDREDLVAVFPHENGLVMQKLHYPNEIRNMKDVPEIENATKVDKNEMKMATMLVEQMVTTLSEIDTVDQYHEALKKLIESKIKGKKVVEFEVEEVPRLDIMSALKKSLQASNRKPMVKATPAEARKKALTLVKAEAKPKAVKRRKAS
;
A
#
# COMPACT_ATOMS: atom_id res chain seq x y z
N MET A 1 7.51 -23.88 21.16
CA MET A 1 7.01 -23.02 20.07
C MET A 1 7.67 -23.34 18.73
N LYS A 2 9.00 -23.29 18.57
CA LYS A 2 9.66 -23.61 17.29
C LYS A 2 9.39 -25.03 16.77
N GLN A 3 9.53 -26.04 17.63
CA GLN A 3 9.28 -27.43 17.25
C GLN A 3 7.80 -27.75 16.98
N THR A 4 6.90 -27.03 17.63
CA THR A 4 5.46 -27.31 17.60
C THR A 4 4.67 -26.41 16.65
N GLY A 5 5.31 -25.37 16.08
CA GLY A 5 4.62 -24.35 15.26
C GLY A 5 3.53 -23.57 16.00
N LYS A 6 3.54 -23.58 17.34
CA LYS A 6 2.50 -22.96 18.18
C LYS A 6 2.92 -21.58 18.67
N VAL A 7 1.93 -20.70 18.80
CA VAL A 7 2.05 -19.33 19.32
C VAL A 7 1.55 -19.30 20.76
N GLY A 8 2.22 -18.53 21.63
CA GLY A 8 1.72 -18.26 22.97
C GLY A 8 0.78 -17.06 22.95
N ILE A 9 -0.45 -17.21 23.44
CA ILE A 9 -1.36 -16.10 23.71
C ILE A 9 -1.43 -15.91 25.21
N GLY A 10 -1.31 -14.67 25.66
CA GLY A 10 -1.34 -14.35 27.08
C GLY A 10 -1.65 -12.89 27.33
N LYS A 11 -1.69 -12.54 28.61
CA LYS A 11 -1.83 -11.16 29.06
C LYS A 11 -0.55 -10.74 29.77
N VAL A 12 -0.09 -9.53 29.50
CA VAL A 12 1.09 -8.94 30.15
C VAL A 12 0.71 -7.56 30.66
N VAL A 13 1.20 -7.22 31.85
CA VAL A 13 1.10 -5.88 32.42
C VAL A 13 2.48 -5.23 32.26
N LEU A 14 2.59 -4.23 31.38
CA LEU A 14 3.85 -3.50 31.17
C LEU A 14 3.99 -2.31 32.11
N ARG A 15 2.89 -1.61 32.41
CA ARG A 15 2.88 -0.45 33.30
C ARG A 15 1.60 -0.42 34.13
N ASP A 16 0.51 0.02 33.51
CA ASP A 16 -0.72 0.36 34.25
C ASP A 16 -1.92 -0.54 33.91
N ARG A 17 -1.87 -1.24 32.76
CA ARG A 17 -2.99 -2.00 32.21
C ARG A 17 -2.56 -3.35 31.65
N GLU A 18 -3.47 -4.32 31.68
CA GLU A 18 -3.32 -5.64 31.05
C GLU A 18 -3.49 -5.53 29.53
N ASP A 19 -2.43 -5.88 28.81
CA ASP A 19 -2.45 -5.97 27.36
C ASP A 19 -2.51 -7.43 26.92
N LEU A 20 -3.38 -7.73 25.94
CA LEU A 20 -3.39 -9.03 25.27
C LEU A 20 -2.20 -9.09 24.32
N VAL A 21 -1.40 -10.15 24.41
CA VAL A 21 -0.19 -10.30 23.60
C VAL A 21 -0.09 -11.68 22.97
N ALA A 22 0.52 -11.72 21.79
CA ALA A 22 0.97 -12.94 21.14
C ALA A 22 2.50 -12.99 21.15
N VAL A 23 3.04 -14.14 21.57
CA VAL A 23 4.47 -14.38 21.66
C VAL A 23 4.85 -15.47 20.67
N PHE A 24 5.80 -15.13 19.80
CA PHE A 24 6.30 -15.99 18.73
C PHE A 24 7.80 -16.19 18.90
N PRO A 25 8.33 -17.40 18.61
CA PRO A 25 9.76 -17.58 18.53
C PRO A 25 10.29 -16.94 17.24
N HIS A 26 11.34 -16.14 17.35
CA HIS A 26 12.01 -15.55 16.20
C HIS A 26 13.52 -15.64 16.41
N GLU A 27 14.21 -16.32 15.48
CA GLU A 27 15.65 -16.60 15.61
C GLU A 27 16.01 -17.09 17.03
N ASN A 28 16.99 -16.50 17.70
CA ASN A 28 17.40 -16.90 19.05
C ASN A 28 16.60 -16.22 20.17
N GLY A 29 15.51 -15.52 19.85
CA GLY A 29 14.69 -14.77 20.79
C GLY A 29 13.18 -15.03 20.69
N LEU A 30 12.45 -14.17 21.40
CA LEU A 30 10.99 -14.12 21.38
C LEU A 30 10.56 -12.75 20.89
N VAL A 31 9.59 -12.72 19.99
CA VAL A 31 8.90 -11.51 19.55
C VAL A 31 7.53 -11.49 20.19
N MET A 32 7.23 -10.40 20.87
CA MET A 32 5.93 -10.13 21.48
C MET A 32 5.20 -9.08 20.65
N GLN A 33 4.00 -9.39 20.20
CA GLN A 33 3.10 -8.45 19.53
C GLN A 33 1.90 -8.17 20.43
N LYS A 34 1.58 -6.89 20.62
CA LYS A 34 0.36 -6.46 21.29
C LYS A 34 -0.83 -6.66 20.36
N LEU A 35 -1.88 -7.30 20.87
CA LEU A 35 -3.12 -7.56 20.16
C LEU A 35 -4.19 -6.58 20.61
N HIS A 36 -5.01 -6.14 19.65
CA HIS A 36 -6.23 -5.40 19.94
C HIS A 36 -7.32 -6.34 20.43
N TYR A 37 -8.12 -5.88 21.39
CA TYR A 37 -9.28 -6.65 21.84
C TYR A 37 -10.42 -6.57 20.81
N PRO A 38 -11.33 -7.56 20.76
CA PRO A 38 -12.42 -7.56 19.78
C PRO A 38 -13.33 -6.32 19.82
N ASN A 39 -13.49 -5.70 21.00
CA ASN A 39 -14.25 -4.46 21.18
C ASN A 39 -13.49 -3.20 20.71
N GLU A 40 -12.18 -3.28 20.46
CA GLU A 40 -11.39 -2.18 19.90
C GLU A 40 -11.38 -2.21 18.37
N ILE A 41 -11.80 -3.34 17.77
CA ILE A 41 -11.80 -3.54 16.33
C ILE A 41 -13.17 -3.13 15.78
N ARG A 42 -13.19 -2.11 14.93
CA ARG A 42 -14.40 -1.70 14.19
C ARG A 42 -14.63 -2.62 12.99
N ASN A 43 -15.87 -3.04 12.79
CA ASN A 43 -16.23 -3.81 11.60
C ASN A 43 -16.15 -2.93 10.35
N MET A 44 -15.54 -3.44 9.29
CA MET A 44 -15.36 -2.73 8.01
C MET A 44 -16.70 -2.31 7.38
N LYS A 45 -17.76 -3.08 7.61
CA LYS A 45 -19.12 -2.78 7.11
C LYS A 45 -19.74 -1.54 7.76
N ASP A 46 -19.31 -1.22 8.97
CA ASP A 46 -19.83 -0.09 9.74
C ASP A 46 -19.04 1.20 9.47
N VAL A 47 -18.08 1.16 8.53
CA VAL A 47 -17.32 2.33 8.11
C VAL A 47 -18.03 2.98 6.92
N PRO A 48 -18.47 4.24 7.04
CA PRO A 48 -19.13 4.96 5.96
C PRO A 48 -18.28 4.98 4.69
N GLU A 49 -18.93 5.04 3.53
CA GLU A 49 -18.30 5.29 2.21
C GLU A 49 -17.42 4.16 1.64
N ILE A 50 -17.13 3.07 2.38
CA ILE A 50 -16.32 1.95 1.88
C ILE A 50 -17.03 1.15 0.78
N GLU A 51 -18.35 0.93 0.91
CA GLU A 51 -19.12 0.14 -0.07
C GLU A 51 -19.33 0.88 -1.40
N ASN A 52 -19.19 2.21 -1.38
CA ASN A 52 -19.31 3.08 -2.55
C ASN A 52 -17.94 3.34 -3.19
N ALA A 53 -17.04 2.34 -3.22
CA ALA A 53 -15.78 2.43 -3.92
C ALA A 53 -16.03 2.81 -5.40
N THR A 54 -15.92 4.10 -5.69
CA THR A 54 -16.15 4.68 -7.00
C THR A 54 -15.28 3.94 -8.01
N LYS A 55 -15.86 3.56 -9.17
CA LYS A 55 -15.07 2.98 -10.26
C LYS A 55 -13.99 3.99 -10.68
N VAL A 56 -12.75 3.68 -10.34
CA VAL A 56 -11.59 4.52 -10.68
C VAL A 56 -11.34 4.48 -12.19
N ASP A 57 -10.98 5.61 -12.78
CA ASP A 57 -10.64 5.68 -14.21
C ASP A 57 -9.35 4.89 -14.48
N LYS A 58 -9.30 4.18 -15.62
CA LYS A 58 -8.11 3.41 -16.03
C LYS A 58 -6.88 4.28 -16.21
N ASN A 59 -7.04 5.55 -16.61
CA ASN A 59 -5.93 6.49 -16.78
C ASN A 59 -5.36 6.94 -15.43
N GLU A 60 -6.22 7.15 -14.44
CA GLU A 60 -5.82 7.49 -13.07
C GLU A 60 -5.08 6.32 -12.42
N MET A 61 -5.60 5.09 -12.58
CA MET A 61 -4.91 3.89 -12.10
C MET A 61 -3.53 3.73 -12.72
N LYS A 62 -3.39 3.89 -14.05
CA LYS A 62 -2.09 3.79 -14.72
C LYS A 62 -1.09 4.83 -14.20
N MET A 63 -1.54 6.06 -14.01
CA MET A 63 -0.70 7.14 -13.48
C MET A 63 -0.26 6.84 -12.04
N ALA A 64 -1.18 6.39 -11.19
CA ALA A 64 -0.88 5.99 -9.82
C ALA A 64 0.13 4.83 -9.76
N THR A 65 -0.03 3.81 -10.61
CA THR A 65 0.93 2.70 -10.69
C THR A 65 2.31 3.17 -11.11
N MET A 66 2.41 4.04 -12.13
CA MET A 66 3.70 4.60 -12.54
C MET A 66 4.38 5.40 -11.42
N LEU A 67 3.61 6.17 -10.64
CA LEU A 67 4.13 6.92 -9.49
C LEU A 67 4.71 5.97 -8.43
N VAL A 68 3.95 4.93 -8.07
CA VAL A 68 4.40 3.92 -7.11
C VAL A 68 5.70 3.29 -7.59
N GLU A 69 5.76 2.83 -8.84
CA GLU A 69 6.96 2.23 -9.44
C GLU A 69 8.18 3.16 -9.41
N GLN A 70 7.99 4.47 -9.57
CA GLN A 70 9.07 5.46 -9.47
C GLN A 70 9.52 5.75 -8.04
N MET A 71 8.63 5.59 -7.06
CA MET A 71 8.89 5.88 -5.66
C MET A 71 9.21 4.64 -4.82
N VAL A 72 9.18 3.44 -5.40
CA VAL A 72 9.57 2.20 -4.71
C VAL A 72 11.06 2.28 -4.35
N THR A 73 11.33 2.12 -3.06
CA THR A 73 12.67 1.98 -2.49
C THR A 73 12.73 0.81 -1.52
N THR A 74 13.94 0.40 -1.14
CA THR A 74 14.12 -0.65 -0.12
C THR A 74 14.00 -0.07 1.28
N LEU A 75 13.53 -0.87 2.25
CA LEU A 75 13.41 -0.42 3.65
C LEU A 75 14.75 0.08 4.22
N SER A 76 15.88 -0.47 3.75
CA SER A 76 17.23 -0.05 4.13
C SER A 76 17.61 1.37 3.66
N GLU A 77 16.90 1.91 2.67
CA GLU A 77 17.13 3.24 2.12
C GLU A 77 16.14 4.28 2.70
N ILE A 78 15.20 3.84 3.55
CA ILE A 78 14.25 4.73 4.21
C ILE A 78 14.95 5.45 5.35
N ASP A 79 14.81 6.78 5.36
CA ASP A 79 15.26 7.60 6.48
C ASP A 79 14.48 7.22 7.75
N THR A 80 15.17 6.57 8.67
CA THR A 80 14.65 6.14 9.97
C THR A 80 15.22 6.99 11.12
N VAL A 81 15.78 8.16 10.79
CA VAL A 81 16.35 9.06 11.79
C VAL A 81 15.25 9.67 12.64
N ASP A 82 15.45 9.60 13.96
CA ASP A 82 14.62 10.29 14.94
C ASP A 82 14.87 11.81 14.87
N GLN A 83 14.06 12.47 14.04
CA GLN A 83 14.12 13.92 13.83
C GLN A 83 13.92 14.70 15.14
N TYR A 84 13.13 14.16 16.08
CA TYR A 84 12.91 14.80 17.37
C TYR A 84 14.19 14.76 18.21
N HIS A 85 14.83 13.59 18.31
CA HIS A 85 16.10 13.47 19.01
C HIS A 85 17.17 14.37 18.41
N GLU A 86 17.28 14.44 17.08
CA GLU A 86 18.25 15.29 16.41
C GLU A 86 17.98 16.79 16.65
N ALA A 87 16.72 17.21 16.53
CA ALA A 87 16.31 18.58 16.81
C ALA A 87 16.57 18.96 18.28
N LEU A 88 16.28 18.05 19.22
CA LEU A 88 16.54 18.26 20.64
C LEU A 88 18.05 18.39 20.92
N LYS A 89 18.88 17.55 20.30
CA LYS A 89 20.33 17.64 20.42
C LYS A 89 20.86 18.98 19.89
N LYS A 90 20.39 19.42 18.73
CA LYS A 90 20.72 20.74 18.15
C LYS A 90 20.29 21.89 19.07
N LEU A 91 19.11 21.78 19.68
CA LEU A 91 18.60 22.76 20.64
C LEU A 91 19.49 22.84 21.89
N ILE A 92 19.87 21.69 22.45
CA ILE A 92 20.76 21.59 23.61
C ILE A 92 22.12 22.22 23.29
N GLU A 93 22.74 21.84 22.16
CA GLU A 93 24.02 22.41 21.72
C GLU A 93 23.95 23.92 21.48
N SER A 94 22.83 24.42 20.94
CA SER A 94 22.62 25.85 20.71
C SER A 94 22.48 26.64 22.01
N LYS A 95 21.80 26.06 23.01
CA LYS A 95 21.70 26.63 24.36
C LYS A 95 23.05 26.63 25.09
N ILE A 96 23.83 25.55 24.98
CA ILE A 96 25.21 25.50 25.53
C ILE A 96 26.08 26.59 24.90
N LYS A 97 25.94 26.82 23.59
CA LYS A 97 26.66 27.86 22.85
C LYS A 97 26.09 29.28 23.06
N GLY A 98 25.10 29.45 23.94
CA GLY A 98 24.55 30.76 24.31
C GLY A 98 23.67 31.43 23.24
N LYS A 99 23.24 30.72 22.20
CA LYS A 99 22.37 31.29 21.15
C LYS A 99 20.91 31.27 21.61
N LYS A 100 20.23 32.42 21.55
CA LYS A 100 18.77 32.50 21.68
C LYS A 100 18.15 31.91 20.41
N VAL A 101 17.24 30.95 20.58
CA VAL A 101 16.49 30.34 19.49
C VAL A 101 15.57 31.41 18.92
N VAL A 102 15.78 31.78 17.66
CA VAL A 102 14.94 32.73 16.92
C VAL A 102 13.81 31.94 16.29
N GLU A 103 12.59 32.45 16.48
CA GLU A 103 11.37 31.92 15.89
C GLU A 103 11.47 32.01 14.36
N PHE A 104 11.24 30.89 13.66
CA PHE A 104 11.27 30.87 12.21
C PHE A 104 9.97 31.45 11.68
N GLU A 105 10.06 32.50 10.85
CA GLU A 105 8.92 33.01 10.08
C GLU A 105 8.46 31.96 9.08
N VAL A 106 7.16 31.65 9.11
CA VAL A 106 6.52 30.73 8.17
C VAL A 106 6.22 31.52 6.90
N GLU A 107 6.98 31.30 5.84
CA GLU A 107 6.64 31.84 4.52
C GLU A 107 5.38 31.18 3.97
N GLU A 108 4.41 32.00 3.57
CA GLU A 108 3.19 31.54 2.91
C GLU A 108 3.52 31.03 1.49
N VAL A 109 3.48 29.72 1.31
CA VAL A 109 3.66 29.09 -0.01
C VAL A 109 2.43 29.34 -0.90
N PRO A 110 2.59 29.90 -2.11
CA PRO A 110 1.47 30.14 -3.02
C PRO A 110 0.84 28.82 -3.49
N ARG A 111 -0.50 28.80 -3.59
CA ARG A 111 -1.29 27.66 -4.05
C ARG A 111 -0.95 27.31 -5.50
N LEU A 112 -0.10 26.30 -5.70
CA LEU A 112 0.24 25.74 -7.00
C LEU A 112 -0.83 24.72 -7.45
N ASP A 113 -1.20 24.72 -8.72
CA ASP A 113 -2.03 23.66 -9.32
C ASP A 113 -1.23 22.35 -9.38
N ILE A 114 -1.51 21.48 -8.41
CA ILE A 114 -0.81 20.22 -8.16
C ILE A 114 -0.89 19.29 -9.38
N MET A 115 -2.02 19.27 -10.11
CA MET A 115 -2.20 18.35 -11.23
C MET A 115 -1.32 18.70 -12.42
N SER A 116 -1.20 19.99 -12.76
CA SER A 116 -0.36 20.43 -13.87
C SER A 116 1.12 20.37 -13.52
N ALA A 117 1.50 20.71 -12.28
CA ALA A 117 2.86 20.56 -11.78
C ALA A 117 3.33 19.10 -11.83
N LEU A 118 2.48 18.15 -11.42
CA LEU A 118 2.78 16.73 -11.44
C LEU A 118 2.96 16.19 -12.87
N LYS A 119 2.05 16.52 -13.79
CA LYS A 119 2.16 16.12 -15.21
C LYS A 119 3.45 16.63 -15.85
N LYS A 120 3.85 17.87 -15.55
CA LYS A 120 5.11 18.46 -16.02
C LYS A 120 6.33 17.75 -15.43
N SER A 121 6.32 17.44 -14.13
CA SER A 121 7.41 16.71 -13.47
C SER A 121 7.61 15.31 -14.04
N LEU A 122 6.52 14.62 -14.38
CA LEU A 122 6.58 13.29 -15.03
C LEU A 122 7.10 13.35 -16.47
N GLN A 123 6.74 14.40 -17.22
CA GLN A 123 7.25 14.59 -18.59
C GLN A 123 8.74 14.99 -18.63
N ALA A 124 9.22 15.69 -17.60
CA ALA A 124 10.62 16.06 -17.45
C ALA A 124 11.52 14.89 -16.97
N SER A 125 10.93 13.87 -16.32
CA SER A 125 11.65 12.66 -15.89
C SER A 125 11.75 11.66 -17.06
N ASN A 126 12.94 11.60 -17.63
CA ASN A 126 13.22 11.08 -18.97
C ASN A 126 13.17 9.53 -19.06
N ARG A 127 12.03 8.94 -19.49
CA ARG A 127 11.98 7.62 -20.17
C ARG A 127 10.96 7.61 -21.33
N LYS A 128 11.34 6.90 -22.40
CA LYS A 128 10.83 6.96 -23.79
C LYS A 128 9.30 7.16 -23.95
N PRO A 129 8.85 8.04 -24.87
CA PRO A 129 7.43 8.21 -25.17
C PRO A 129 6.82 6.93 -25.76
N MET A 130 5.60 6.58 -25.31
CA MET A 130 4.76 5.58 -25.96
C MET A 130 4.56 5.94 -27.44
N VAL A 131 4.91 5.01 -28.33
CA VAL A 131 4.48 5.07 -29.73
C VAL A 131 2.96 4.93 -29.77
N LYS A 132 2.27 5.94 -30.31
CA LYS A 132 0.83 5.85 -30.61
C LYS A 132 0.61 4.71 -31.60
N ALA A 133 -0.08 3.65 -31.18
CA ALA A 133 -0.68 2.71 -32.11
C ALA A 133 -1.84 3.43 -32.81
N THR A 134 -1.67 3.76 -34.09
CA THR A 134 -2.77 4.15 -34.97
C THR A 134 -3.64 2.93 -35.26
N PRO A 135 -4.98 3.03 -35.24
CA PRO A 135 -5.85 1.93 -35.61
C PRO A 135 -5.85 1.80 -37.13
N ALA A 136 -5.20 0.77 -37.67
CA ALA A 136 -5.40 0.37 -39.06
C ALA A 136 -6.59 -0.60 -39.13
N GLU A 137 -7.80 -0.04 -39.27
CA GLU A 137 -8.90 -0.75 -39.90
C GLU A 137 -8.52 -1.06 -41.35
N ALA A 138 -8.24 -2.33 -41.65
CA ALA A 138 -8.64 -3.02 -42.89
C ALA A 138 -7.82 -4.31 -43.07
N ARG A 139 -8.37 -5.43 -42.60
CA ARG A 139 -8.28 -6.71 -43.32
C ARG A 139 -9.34 -7.69 -42.80
N LYS A 140 -10.61 -7.35 -43.06
CA LYS A 140 -11.64 -8.38 -43.29
C LYS A 140 -11.41 -8.91 -44.71
N LYS A 141 -10.76 -10.07 -44.83
CA LYS A 141 -11.18 -11.10 -45.80
C LYS A 141 -10.46 -12.42 -45.54
N ALA A 142 -11.30 -13.44 -45.33
CA ALA A 142 -11.11 -14.83 -45.70
C ALA A 142 -9.96 -15.61 -45.04
N LEU A 143 -10.32 -16.43 -44.05
CA LEU A 143 -10.03 -17.87 -44.12
C LEU A 143 -10.92 -18.61 -43.11
N THR A 144 -12.15 -18.87 -43.54
CA THR A 144 -13.01 -19.93 -43.02
C THR A 144 -12.46 -21.28 -43.49
N LEU A 145 -11.90 -22.09 -42.59
CA LEU A 145 -11.85 -23.53 -42.75
C LEU A 145 -12.04 -24.21 -41.37
N VAL A 146 -13.28 -24.67 -41.17
CA VAL A 146 -13.68 -25.92 -40.51
C VAL A 146 -13.14 -26.21 -39.10
N LYS A 147 -14.03 -26.04 -38.09
CA LYS A 147 -14.52 -27.18 -37.31
C LYS A 147 -15.85 -26.83 -36.62
N ALA A 148 -16.93 -27.35 -37.18
CA ALA A 148 -18.20 -27.48 -36.48
C ALA A 148 -18.11 -28.71 -35.57
N GLU A 149 -18.10 -28.51 -34.25
CA GLU A 149 -18.45 -29.57 -33.30
C GLU A 149 -19.84 -29.29 -32.74
N ALA A 150 -20.81 -29.99 -33.33
CA ALA A 150 -22.16 -30.11 -32.85
C ALA A 150 -22.19 -31.01 -31.60
N LYS A 151 -22.80 -30.53 -30.51
CA LYS A 151 -23.43 -31.39 -29.51
C LYS A 151 -24.72 -31.96 -30.11
N PRO A 152 -24.98 -33.27 -29.98
CA PRO A 152 -26.05 -33.74 -29.10
C PRO A 152 -25.64 -35.06 -28.38
N LYS A 153 -26.30 -35.68 -27.40
CA LYS A 153 -27.66 -35.62 -26.85
C LYS A 153 -27.63 -36.33 -25.48
N ALA A 154 -28.60 -35.97 -24.63
CA ALA A 154 -28.90 -36.63 -23.37
C ALA A 154 -29.25 -38.12 -23.54
N VAL A 155 -28.77 -38.97 -22.63
CA VAL A 155 -29.24 -40.36 -22.46
C VAL A 155 -29.77 -40.52 -21.04
N LYS A 156 -31.10 -40.74 -20.96
CA LYS A 156 -31.79 -41.26 -19.77
C LYS A 156 -31.25 -42.67 -19.45
N ARG A 157 -30.88 -42.93 -18.19
CA ARG A 157 -30.79 -44.30 -17.65
C ARG A 157 -31.56 -44.39 -16.33
N ARG A 158 -32.06 -45.60 -16.12
CA ARG A 158 -33.29 -45.97 -15.40
C ARG A 158 -33.08 -46.03 -13.88
N LYS A 159 -34.20 -45.90 -13.17
CA LYS A 159 -34.35 -46.28 -11.76
C LYS A 159 -33.81 -47.70 -11.54
N ALA A 160 -33.01 -47.87 -10.49
CA ALA A 160 -32.77 -49.14 -9.84
C ALA A 160 -33.59 -49.17 -8.53
N SER A 161 -34.05 -50.37 -8.20
CA SER A 161 -34.86 -50.75 -7.04
C SER A 161 -34.37 -50.23 -5.70
#